data_AF-A0A069NB38-F1
#
_entry.id   AF-A0A069NB38-F1
#
_cell.length_a   1.000
_cell.length_b   1.000
_cell.length_c   1.000
_cell.angle_alpha   90.00
_cell.angle_beta   90.00
_cell.angle_gamma   90.00
#
_symmetry.space_group_name_H-M   'P 1'
#
loop_
_entity.id
_entity.type
_entity.pdbx_description
1 polymer ?
#
loop_
_entity_poly.entity_id
_entity_poly.type
_entity_poly.pdbx_seq_one_letter_code
_entity_poly.pdbx_strand_id
1 'polypeptide(L)'
;MLIPPYPADEAVRLTALRSTYLLDTAPEPFFDDITRLAAEMFEVPIAMVTLVDEERQWFKSRVGQRWLRKFGQSVRWSRWVLR
;
A
#
# COMPACT_ATOMS: atom_id res chain seq x y z
N MET A 1 7.77 6.50 21.65
CA MET A 1 6.88 6.07 20.54
C MET A 1 6.23 4.77 21.00
N LEU A 2 4.91 4.68 21.03
CA LEU A 2 4.20 3.46 21.42
C LEU A 2 3.94 2.64 20.15
N ILE A 3 4.26 1.34 20.18
CA ILE A 3 3.88 0.42 19.09
C ILE A 3 2.42 0.04 19.34
N PRO A 4 1.49 0.39 18.44
CA PRO A 4 0.10 -0.02 18.60
C PRO A 4 0.01 -1.55 18.54
N PRO A 5 -0.80 -2.19 19.39
CA PRO A 5 -1.05 -3.61 19.26
C PRO A 5 -1.76 -3.88 17.93
N TYR A 6 -1.57 -5.08 17.38
CA TYR A 6 -2.38 -5.53 16.26
C TYR A 6 -3.87 -5.58 16.67
N PRO A 7 -4.79 -5.30 15.73
CA PRO A 7 -6.22 -5.54 15.95
C PRO A 7 -6.47 -7.00 16.34
N ALA A 8 -7.49 -7.24 17.19
CA ALA A 8 -7.82 -8.60 17.65
C ALA A 8 -8.19 -9.55 16.49
N ASP A 9 -8.66 -9.00 15.37
CA ASP A 9 -9.09 -9.69 14.16
C ASP A 9 -8.05 -9.65 13.02
N GLU A 10 -6.77 -9.37 13.32
CA GLU A 10 -5.72 -9.25 12.31
C GLU A 10 -5.58 -10.49 11.42
N ALA A 11 -5.72 -11.69 11.98
CA ALA A 11 -5.70 -12.94 11.22
C ALA A 11 -6.85 -13.03 10.19
N VAL A 12 -8.04 -12.52 10.56
CA VAL A 12 -9.20 -12.46 9.67
C VAL A 12 -8.95 -11.43 8.57
N ARG A 13 -8.42 -10.25 8.92
CA ARG A 13 -8.07 -9.19 7.95
C ARG A 13 -7.04 -9.68 6.92
N LEU A 14 -6.00 -10.39 7.34
CA LEU A 14 -4.97 -10.95 6.45
C LEU A 14 -5.55 -12.04 5.54
N THR A 15 -6.45 -12.88 6.06
CA THR A 15 -7.14 -13.89 5.25
C THR A 15 -8.02 -13.24 4.20
N ALA A 16 -8.81 -12.23 4.58
CA ALA A 16 -9.63 -11.45 3.66
C ALA A 16 -8.78 -10.78 2.58
N LEU A 17 -7.66 -10.15 2.96
CA LEU A 17 -6.72 -9.55 2.01
C LEU A 17 -6.21 -10.58 0.98
N ARG A 18 -5.73 -11.74 1.44
CA ARG A 18 -5.20 -12.80 0.57
C ARG A 18 -6.28 -13.34 -0.38
N SER A 19 -7.54 -13.39 0.05
CA SER A 19 -8.68 -13.83 -0.77
C SER A 19 -9.06 -12.87 -1.91
N THR A 20 -8.56 -11.62 -1.88
CA THR A 20 -8.79 -10.67 -2.98
C THR A 20 -7.96 -11.00 -4.22
N TYR A 21 -6.90 -11.81 -4.07
CA TYR A 21 -5.90 -12.07 -5.11
C TYR A 21 -5.24 -10.81 -5.69
N LEU A 22 -5.26 -9.69 -4.98
CA LEU A 22 -4.67 -8.42 -5.46
C LEU A 22 -3.17 -8.30 -5.15
N LEU A 23 -2.65 -9.00 -4.14
CA LEU A 23 -1.23 -8.97 -3.79
C LEU A 23 -0.37 -9.57 -4.91
N ASP A 24 0.80 -8.97 -5.15
CA ASP A 24 1.80 -9.44 -6.12
C ASP A 24 1.27 -9.58 -7.58
N THR A 25 0.21 -8.84 -7.91
CA THR A 25 -0.35 -8.76 -9.27
C THR A 25 0.21 -7.59 -10.07
N ALA A 26 0.02 -7.63 -11.38
CA ALA A 26 0.36 -6.50 -12.24
C ALA A 26 -0.45 -5.24 -11.86
N PRO A 27 0.07 -4.04 -12.20
CA PRO A 27 -0.72 -2.82 -12.15
C PRO A 27 -1.99 -2.95 -12.99
N GLU A 28 -3.08 -2.35 -12.51
CA GLU A 28 -4.39 -2.42 -13.15
C GLU A 28 -4.92 -0.99 -13.36
N PRO A 29 -5.37 -0.63 -14.59
CA PRO A 29 -5.79 0.74 -14.91
C PRO A 29 -6.85 1.32 -13.99
N PHE A 30 -7.77 0.48 -13.51
CA PHE A 30 -8.82 0.87 -12.58
C PHE A 30 -8.26 1.54 -11.31
N PHE A 31 -7.23 0.95 -10.70
CA PHE A 31 -6.62 1.53 -9.50
C PHE A 31 -5.79 2.77 -9.82
N ASP A 32 -5.16 2.82 -11.00
CA ASP A 32 -4.41 3.99 -11.46
C ASP A 32 -5.32 5.21 -11.67
N ASP A 33 -6.51 4.99 -12.23
CA ASP A 33 -7.50 6.04 -12.45
C ASP A 33 -8.05 6.58 -11.13
N ILE A 34 -8.39 5.70 -10.18
CA ILE A 34 -8.82 6.11 -8.84
C ILE A 34 -7.72 6.90 -8.13
N THR A 35 -6.48 6.43 -8.20
CA THR A 35 -5.35 7.06 -7.51
C THR A 35 -5.04 8.44 -8.10
N ARG A 36 -5.12 8.58 -9.43
CA ARG A 36 -4.96 9.87 -10.11
C ARG A 36 -6.08 10.84 -9.76
N LEU A 37 -7.33 10.38 -9.81
CA LEU A 37 -8.50 11.19 -9.45
C LEU A 37 -8.40 11.68 -8.00
N ALA A 38 -7.97 10.83 -7.07
CA ALA A 38 -7.77 11.24 -5.68
C ALA A 38 -6.71 12.35 -5.56
N ALA A 39 -5.57 12.23 -6.26
CA ALA A 39 -4.54 13.27 -6.23
C ALA A 39 -5.02 14.61 -6.81
N GLU A 40 -5.74 14.56 -7.94
CA GLU A 40 -6.29 15.74 -8.61
C GLU A 40 -7.37 16.41 -7.76
N MET A 41 -8.33 15.65 -7.24
CA MET A 41 -9.46 16.15 -6.47
C MET A 41 -9.05 16.79 -5.14
N PHE A 42 -7.99 16.28 -4.51
CA PHE A 42 -7.48 16.83 -3.24
C PHE A 42 -6.29 17.77 -3.42
N GLU A 43 -5.89 18.07 -4.66
CA GLU A 43 -4.74 18.94 -4.99
C GLU A 43 -3.44 18.54 -4.26
N VAL A 44 -3.22 17.22 -4.10
CA VAL A 44 -2.05 16.69 -3.39
C VAL A 44 -0.98 16.14 -4.34
N PRO A 45 0.32 16.29 -4.02
CA PRO A 45 1.39 15.84 -4.90
C PRO A 45 1.59 14.31 -4.91
N ILE A 46 0.94 13.57 -4.01
CA ILE A 46 1.07 12.12 -3.85
C ILE A 46 -0.27 11.54 -3.42
N ALA A 47 -0.70 10.47 -4.09
CA ALA A 47 -1.78 9.59 -3.63
C ALA A 47 -1.43 8.13 -3.94
N MET A 48 -1.95 7.19 -3.15
CA MET A 48 -1.61 5.77 -3.26
C MET A 48 -2.79 4.89 -2.85
N VAL A 49 -2.93 3.75 -3.54
CA VAL A 49 -3.71 2.61 -3.06
C VAL A 49 -2.73 1.56 -2.55
N THR A 50 -2.82 1.25 -1.26
CA THR A 50 -1.88 0.36 -0.57
C THR A 50 -2.59 -0.79 0.12
N LEU A 51 -2.05 -1.98 -0.04
CA LEU A 51 -2.45 -3.19 0.67
C LEU A 51 -1.44 -3.44 1.80
N VAL A 52 -1.94 -3.56 3.03
CA VAL A 52 -1.11 -3.79 4.22
C VAL A 52 -1.12 -5.28 4.52
N ASP A 53 -0.01 -5.95 4.26
CA ASP A 53 0.20 -7.37 4.52
C ASP A 53 1.02 -7.53 5.82
N GLU A 54 1.18 -8.77 6.28
CA GLU A 54 1.79 -9.10 7.57
C GLU A 54 3.21 -8.55 7.72
N GLU A 55 4.01 -8.63 6.65
CA GLU A 55 5.44 -8.25 6.68
C GLU A 55 5.79 -7.05 5.77
N ARG A 56 4.81 -6.49 5.06
CA ARG A 56 5.05 -5.50 4.02
C ARG A 56 3.84 -4.62 3.74
N GLN A 57 4.12 -3.41 3.29
CA GLN A 57 3.18 -2.60 2.54
C GLN A 57 3.38 -2.86 1.05
N TRP A 58 2.29 -3.11 0.33
CA TRP A 58 2.30 -3.35 -1.11
C TRP A 58 1.46 -2.28 -1.83
N PHE A 59 2.04 -1.65 -2.87
CA PHE A 59 1.43 -0.55 -3.61
C PHE A 59 0.70 -1.08 -4.84
N LYS A 60 -0.64 -1.08 -4.82
CA LYS A 60 -1.46 -1.43 -5.99
C LYS A 60 -1.40 -0.35 -7.05
N SER A 61 -1.42 0.90 -6.61
CA SER A 61 -1.21 2.07 -7.45
C SER A 61 -0.64 3.23 -6.64
N ARG A 62 0.03 4.14 -7.34
CA ARG A 62 0.63 5.35 -6.77
C ARG A 62 0.82 6.40 -7.85
N VAL A 63 0.54 7.64 -7.51
CA VAL A 63 0.89 8.82 -8.30
C VAL A 63 1.79 9.74 -7.46
N GLY A 64 2.62 10.53 -8.12
CA GLY A 64 3.57 11.41 -7.45
C GLY A 64 4.96 10.83 -7.19
N GLN A 65 5.84 11.71 -6.72
CA GLN A 65 7.27 11.56 -6.40
C GLN A 65 8.07 10.43 -7.10
N ARG A 66 8.99 10.84 -7.99
CA ARG A 66 9.92 9.97 -8.74
C ARG A 66 10.72 9.00 -7.86
N TRP A 67 10.99 9.34 -6.59
CA TRP A 67 11.74 8.49 -5.67
C TRP A 67 10.95 7.25 -5.21
N LEU A 68 9.61 7.31 -5.14
CA LEU A 68 8.78 6.17 -4.76
C LEU A 68 9.00 4.96 -5.69
N ARG A 69 9.32 5.22 -6.96
CA ARG A 69 9.66 4.16 -7.93
C ARG A 69 10.87 3.31 -7.50
N LYS A 70 11.80 3.85 -6.69
CA LYS A 70 12.97 3.11 -6.19
C LYS A 70 12.61 1.98 -5.21
N PHE A 71 11.42 2.01 -4.63
CA PHE A 71 10.98 1.02 -3.64
C PHE A 71 10.29 -0.20 -4.26
N GLY A 72 10.19 -0.31 -5.59
CA GLY A 72 9.38 -1.37 -6.22
C GLY A 72 7.91 -1.25 -5.81
N GLN A 73 7.11 -2.31 -5.96
CA GLN A 73 5.71 -2.35 -5.50
C GLN A 73 5.58 -2.77 -4.04
N SER A 74 6.67 -3.13 -3.36
CA SER A 74 6.59 -3.69 -2.00
C SER A 74 7.70 -3.14 -1.12
N VAL A 75 7.34 -2.72 0.09
CA VAL A 75 8.28 -2.35 1.13
C VAL A 75 8.02 -3.17 2.38
N ARG A 76 9.03 -3.90 2.83
CA ARG A 76 8.95 -4.74 4.04
C ARG A 76 9.08 -3.90 5.31
N TRP A 77 8.40 -4.29 6.38
CA TRP A 77 8.47 -3.61 7.68
C TRP A 77 9.88 -3.59 8.26
N SER A 78 10.70 -4.62 7.99
CA SER A 78 12.11 -4.67 8.38
C SER A 78 12.95 -3.51 7.83
N ARG A 79 12.47 -2.84 6.77
CA ARG A 79 13.09 -1.65 6.20
C ARG A 79 12.72 -0.34 6.93
N TRP A 80 11.66 -0.35 7.74
CA TRP A 80 11.13 0.82 8.47
C TRP A 80 11.36 0.77 9.98
N VAL A 81 11.50 -0.42 10.58
CA VAL A 81 11.70 -0.59 12.03
C VAL A 81 13.14 -0.26 12.49
N LEU A 82 14.09 -0.13 11.56
CA LEU A 82 15.52 0.10 11.87
C LEU A 82 16.03 1.53 11.56
N ARG A 83 15.14 2.54 11.48
CA ARG A 83 15.56 3.96 11.40
C ARG A 83 14.75 4.86 12.30
#